data_AF-A0A9P0P9X3-F1
#
_entry.id   AF-A0A9P0P9X3-F1
#
_cell.length_a   1.000
_cell.length_b   1.000
_cell.length_c   1.000
_cell.angle_alpha   90.00
_cell.angle_beta   90.00
_cell.angle_gamma   90.00
#
_symmetry.space_group_name_H-M   'P 1'
#
loop_
_entity.id
_entity.type
_entity.pdbx_description
1 polymer ?
#
loop_
_entity_poly.entity_id
_entity_poly.type
_entity_poly.pdbx_seq_one_letter_code
_entity_poly.pdbx_strand_id
1 'polypeptide(L)'
;MLRERNRGIRGKWSEENLQKAIAVVRNGMSKNLASKRFLVCRGKLRDYLGKNLTSKCSMGRKSMLTKEHEQELCSRIILLAEI
;
A
#
# COMPACT_ATOMS: atom_id res chain seq x y z
N MET A 1 8.50 -8.42 -30.59
CA MET A 1 8.61 -7.21 -29.73
C MET A 1 8.70 -7.58 -28.26
N LEU A 2 9.85 -7.36 -27.62
CA LEU A 2 9.98 -7.48 -26.16
C LEU A 2 9.26 -6.29 -25.51
N ARG A 3 8.06 -6.49 -24.98
CA ARG A 3 7.36 -5.47 -24.18
C ARG A 3 8.10 -5.32 -22.86
N GLU A 4 8.80 -4.21 -22.66
CA GLU A 4 9.42 -3.88 -21.38
C GLU A 4 8.38 -3.99 -20.26
N ARG A 5 8.61 -4.94 -19.36
CA ARG A 5 7.77 -5.13 -18.19
C ARG A 5 8.26 -4.12 -17.15
N ASN A 6 7.39 -3.21 -16.73
CA ASN A 6 7.69 -2.34 -15.60
C ASN A 6 7.79 -3.20 -14.32
N ARG A 7 9.00 -3.69 -14.05
CA ARG A 7 9.33 -4.47 -12.85
C ARG A 7 9.27 -3.58 -11.61
N GLY A 8 9.39 -2.26 -11.81
CA GLY A 8 9.43 -1.20 -10.79
C GLY A 8 10.52 -1.41 -9.75
N ILE A 9 10.83 -0.37 -8.98
CA ILE A 9 11.72 -0.48 -7.83
C ILE A 9 10.88 -0.93 -6.64
N ARG A 10 11.28 -2.02 -5.97
CA ARG A 10 10.58 -2.54 -4.79
C ARG A 10 10.46 -1.43 -3.74
N GLY A 11 9.23 -1.08 -3.37
CA GLY A 11 8.95 -0.11 -2.31
C GLY A 11 8.80 1.35 -2.75
N LYS A 12 9.17 1.72 -3.98
CA LYS A 12 9.15 3.13 -4.45
C LYS A 12 7.74 3.69 -4.71
N TRP A 13 6.74 2.83 -4.85
CA TRP A 13 5.35 3.27 -5.02
C TRP A 13 4.69 3.58 -3.68
N SER A 14 3.99 4.72 -3.65
CA SER A 14 3.14 5.13 -2.53
C SER A 14 1.84 4.31 -2.49
N GLU A 15 1.20 4.29 -1.34
CA GLU A 15 -0.08 3.64 -1.14
C GLU A 15 -1.21 4.33 -1.92
N GLU A 16 -1.17 5.66 -2.00
CA GLU A 16 -2.08 6.43 -2.85
C GLU A 16 -1.98 6.04 -4.33
N ASN A 17 -0.76 5.87 -4.85
CA ASN A 17 -0.56 5.48 -6.24
C ASN A 17 -1.10 4.08 -6.51
N LEU A 18 -0.95 3.16 -5.55
CA LEU A 18 -1.54 1.84 -5.61
C LEU A 18 -3.08 1.91 -5.65
N GLN A 19 -3.70 2.70 -4.76
CA GLN A 19 -5.16 2.86 -4.73
C GLN A 19 -5.70 3.47 -6.02
N LYS A 20 -5.10 4.55 -6.50
CA LYS A 20 -5.45 5.18 -7.79
C LYS A 20 -5.31 4.19 -8.95
N ALA A 21 -4.23 3.40 -8.96
CA ALA A 21 -3.99 2.39 -9.99
C ALA A 21 -5.03 1.26 -9.96
N ILE A 22 -5.44 0.80 -8.77
CA ILE A 22 -6.50 -0.22 -8.61
C ILE A 22 -7.84 0.33 -9.10
N ALA A 23 -8.19 1.56 -8.71
CA ALA A 23 -9.44 2.20 -9.09
C ALA A 23 -9.58 2.30 -10.61
N VAL A 24 -8.56 2.80 -11.31
CA VAL A 24 -8.64 2.91 -12.78
C VAL A 24 -8.71 1.56 -13.48
N VAL A 25 -8.08 0.51 -12.93
CA VAL A 25 -8.14 -0.83 -13.52
C VAL A 25 -9.51 -1.45 -13.33
N ARG A 26 -10.14 -1.22 -12.18
CA ARG A 26 -11.54 -1.61 -11.95
C ARG A 26 -12.50 -0.90 -12.91
N ASN A 27 -12.19 0.35 -13.28
CA ASN A 27 -12.94 1.11 -14.28
C ASN A 27 -12.64 0.72 -15.74
N GLY A 28 -11.95 -0.42 -15.98
CA GLY A 28 -11.70 -0.95 -17.31
C GLY A 28 -10.35 -0.58 -17.93
N MET A 29 -9.49 0.17 -17.24
CA MET A 29 -8.15 0.48 -17.75
C MET A 29 -7.25 -0.77 -17.73
N SER A 30 -6.43 -0.95 -18.77
CA SER A 30 -5.49 -2.07 -18.79
C SER A 30 -4.46 -1.97 -17.65
N LYS A 31 -4.17 -3.11 -17.01
CA LYS A 31 -3.13 -3.22 -15.96
C LYS A 31 -1.77 -2.68 -16.39
N ASN A 32 -1.46 -2.80 -17.69
CA ASN A 32 -0.19 -2.33 -18.25
C ASN A 32 -0.13 -0.80 -18.32
N LEU A 33 -1.24 -0.16 -18.73
CA LEU A 33 -1.34 1.29 -18.79
C LEU A 33 -1.35 1.90 -17.39
N ALA A 34 -2.13 1.33 -16.47
CA ALA A 34 -2.16 1.76 -15.07
C ALA A 34 -0.77 1.65 -14.41
N SER A 35 -0.04 0.56 -14.68
CA SER A 35 1.33 0.36 -14.18
C SER A 35 2.30 1.46 -14.62
N LYS A 36 2.20 1.92 -15.87
CA LYS A 36 3.02 3.03 -16.38
C LYS A 36 2.60 4.37 -15.78
N ARG A 37 1.29 4.64 -15.71
CA ARG A 37 0.73 5.91 -15.26
C ARG A 37 0.97 6.19 -13.78
N PHE A 38 0.88 5.16 -12.93
CA PHE A 38 0.98 5.31 -11.47
C PHE A 38 2.30 4.78 -10.90
N LEU A 39 3.25 4.39 -11.76
CA LEU A 39 4.57 3.85 -11.39
C LEU A 39 4.50 2.65 -10.43
N VAL A 40 3.41 1.87 -10.49
CA VAL A 40 3.23 0.64 -9.72
C VAL A 40 3.62 -0.55 -10.58
N CYS A 41 4.38 -1.51 -10.04
CA CYS A 41 4.78 -2.71 -10.78
C CYS A 41 3.53 -3.48 -11.23
N ARG A 42 3.45 -3.85 -12.52
CA ARG A 42 2.30 -4.61 -13.05
C ARG A 42 2.02 -5.91 -12.29
N GLY A 43 3.08 -6.60 -11.86
CA GLY A 43 2.98 -7.82 -11.05
C GLY A 43 2.27 -7.55 -9.72
N LYS A 44 2.68 -6.50 -9.00
CA LYS A 44 2.03 -6.10 -7.74
C LYS A 44 0.58 -5.70 -7.96
N LEU A 45 0.31 -4.92 -8.99
CA LEU A 45 -1.05 -4.50 -9.34
C LEU A 45 -1.96 -5.72 -9.60
N ARG A 46 -1.46 -6.75 -10.29
CA ARG A 46 -2.16 -8.02 -10.47
C ARG A 46 -2.40 -8.75 -9.15
N ASP A 47 -1.38 -8.87 -8.30
CA ASP A 47 -1.48 -9.61 -7.04
C ASP A 47 -2.47 -8.94 -6.07
N TYR A 48 -2.47 -7.61 -5.99
CA TYR A 48 -3.40 -6.85 -5.15
C TYR A 48 -4.84 -6.96 -5.63
N LEU A 49 -5.06 -6.89 -6.95
CA LEU A 49 -6.39 -7.13 -7.54
C LEU A 49 -6.88 -8.56 -7.28
N GLY A 50 -6.00 -9.56 -7.41
CA GLY A 50 -6.37 -10.97 -7.17
C GLY A 50 -6.67 -11.27 -5.70
N LYS A 51 -6.06 -10.53 -4.77
CA LYS A 51 -6.28 -10.67 -3.31
C LYS A 51 -7.30 -9.68 -2.74
N ASN A 52 -7.92 -8.83 -3.58
CA ASN A 52 -8.77 -7.72 -3.15
C ASN A 52 -8.15 -6.82 -2.08
N LEU A 53 -6.82 -6.62 -2.14
CA LEU A 53 -6.10 -5.74 -1.24
C LEU A 53 -6.09 -4.32 -1.79
N THR A 54 -6.37 -3.34 -0.93
CA THR A 54 -6.34 -1.91 -1.27
C THR A 54 -5.18 -1.17 -0.58
N SER A 55 -4.62 -1.76 0.46
CA SER A 55 -3.58 -1.16 1.30
C SER A 55 -2.24 -1.87 1.17
N LYS A 56 -1.15 -1.09 1.21
CA LYS A 56 0.22 -1.58 1.12
C LYS A 56 0.49 -2.47 2.34
N CYS A 57 0.94 -3.69 2.11
CA CYS A 57 1.34 -4.55 3.21
C CYS A 57 2.52 -3.90 3.96
N SER A 58 2.36 -3.72 5.27
CA SER A 58 3.47 -3.38 6.15
C SER A 58 4.55 -4.46 6.07
N MET A 59 5.80 -4.04 6.13
CA MET A 59 6.93 -4.96 6.20
C MET A 59 7.08 -5.47 7.63
N GLY A 60 7.27 -6.77 7.80
CA GLY A 60 7.54 -7.37 9.11
C GLY A 60 6.31 -7.96 9.79
N ARG A 61 6.45 -8.26 11.08
CA ARG A 61 5.36 -8.80 11.91
C ARG A 61 4.31 -7.72 12.16
N LYS A 62 3.05 -8.13 12.27
CA LYS A 62 1.99 -7.24 12.72
C LYS A 62 2.29 -6.79 14.16
N SER A 63 1.98 -5.53 14.49
CA SER A 63 2.06 -5.06 15.86
C SER A 63 1.12 -5.89 16.74
N MET A 64 1.56 -6.18 17.96
CA MET A 64 0.69 -6.76 18.99
C MET A 64 -0.31 -5.73 19.52
N LEU A 65 0.10 -4.46 19.56
CA LEU A 65 -0.74 -3.35 20.02
C LEU A 65 -1.66 -2.87 18.90
N THR A 66 -2.93 -2.68 19.23
CA THR A 66 -3.90 -1.99 18.39
C THR A 66 -3.69 -0.49 18.52
N LYS A 67 -4.23 0.29 17.57
CA LYS A 67 -4.19 1.76 17.65
C LYS A 67 -4.82 2.30 18.93
N GLU A 68 -5.88 1.65 19.41
CA GLU A 68 -6.55 1.98 20.65
C GLU A 68 -5.62 1.79 21.86
N HIS A 69 -4.92 0.66 21.92
CA HIS A 69 -3.93 0.41 22.98
C HIS A 69 -2.77 1.40 22.93
N GLU A 70 -2.28 1.73 21.73
CA GLU A 70 -1.23 2.74 21.55
C GLU A 70 -1.69 4.11 22.07
N GLN A 71 -2.93 4.50 21.76
CA GLN A 71 -3.48 5.79 22.17
C GLN A 71 -3.73 5.87 23.68
N GLU A 72 -4.18 4.77 24.29
CA GLU A 72 -4.30 4.64 25.74
C GLU A 72 -2.93 4.75 26.43
N LEU A 73 -1.93 4.04 25.93
CA LEU A 73 -0.56 4.09 26.46
C LEU A 73 0.02 5.50 26.34
N CYS A 74 -0.12 6.15 25.18
CA CYS A 74 0.32 7.53 24.98
C CYS A 74 -0.34 8.49 25.97
N SER A 75 -1.66 8.38 26.16
CA SER A 75 -2.40 9.24 27.09
C SER A 75 -1.88 9.10 28.53
N ARG A 76 -1.65 7.85 28.98
CA ARG A 76 -1.12 7.56 30.32
C ARG A 76 0.32 8.08 30.51
N ILE A 77 1.17 7.93 29.50
CA ILE A 77 2.55 8.41 29.56
C ILE A 77 2.60 9.94 29.66
N ILE A 78 1.76 10.65 28.89
CA ILE A 78 1.68 12.11 28.94
C ILE A 78 1.23 12.57 30.32
N LEU A 79 0.16 11.99 30.87
CA LEU A 79 -0.32 12.30 32.22
C LEU A 79 0.74 12.07 33.30
N LEU A 80 1.54 11.01 33.18
CA LEU A 80 2.64 10.73 34.11
C LEU A 80 3.80 11.72 34.00
N ALA A 81 4.06 12.25 32.80
CA ALA A 81 5.15 13.19 32.55
C ALA A 81 4.81 14.63 32.99
N GLU A 82 3.54 14.95 33.17
CA GLU A 82 3.05 16.25 33.65
C GLU A 82 3.02 16.37 35.19
N ILE A 83 3.30 15.26 35.91
CA ILE A 83 3.44 15.18 37.37
C ILE A 83 4.92 15.37 37.75
#